data_AF-K2KU13-F1
#
_entry.id   AF-K2KU13-F1
#
_cell.length_a   1.000
_cell.length_b   1.000
_cell.length_c   1.000
_cell.angle_alpha   90.00
_cell.angle_beta   90.00
_cell.angle_gamma   90.00
#
_symmetry.space_group_name_H-M   'P 1'
#
loop_
_entity.id
_entity.type
_entity.pdbx_description
1 polymer ?
#
loop_
_entity_poly.entity_id
_entity_poly.type
_entity_poly.pdbx_seq_one_letter_code
_entity_poly.pdbx_strand_id
1 'polypeptide(L)'
;MNAQELIKKSALIEKTLQEQGLQEKARPFISENAVIKTEELEKTLKELQDTNRDLKVGIIGCVKAGKSSLLNALIFEGVGVLPKAATPI
;
A
#
# COMPACT_ATOMS: atom_id res chain seq x y z
N MET A 1 -2.82 14.41 -0.17
CA MET A 1 -2.10 14.62 1.11
C MET A 1 -1.09 13.48 1.25
N ASN A 2 0.21 13.76 1.33
CA ASN A 2 1.26 12.73 1.33
C ASN A 2 1.56 12.25 2.76
N ALA A 3 1.76 10.95 2.98
CA ALA A 3 2.03 10.35 4.30
C ALA A 3 3.24 11.00 5.00
N GLN A 4 4.30 11.31 4.26
CA GLN A 4 5.48 12.00 4.80
C GLN A 4 5.19 13.42 5.28
N GLU A 5 4.23 14.11 4.66
CA GLU A 5 3.84 15.46 5.05
C GLU A 5 3.06 15.44 6.37
N LEU A 6 2.25 14.40 6.58
CA LEU A 6 1.49 14.18 7.81
C LEU A 6 2.42 13.87 9.00
N ILE A 7 3.42 13.00 8.80
CA ILE A 7 4.44 12.67 9.81
C ILE A 7 5.24 13.92 10.21
N LYS A 8 5.68 14.73 9.24
CA LYS A 8 6.40 15.98 9.51
C LYS A 8 5.58 16.98 10.33
N LYS A 9 4.28 17.11 10.04
CA LYS A 9 3.38 17.98 10.80
C LYS A 9 3.16 17.45 12.23
N SER A 10 2.99 16.14 12.41
CA SER A 10 2.89 15.50 13.72
C SER A 10 4.13 15.75 14.59
N ALA A 11 5.33 15.53 14.02
CA ALA A 11 6.59 15.76 14.71
C ALA A 11 6.81 17.23 15.11
N LEU A 12 6.40 18.17 14.26
CA LEU A 12 6.47 19.59 14.56
C LEU A 12 5.53 19.99 15.71
N ILE A 13 4.33 19.40 15.76
CA ILE A 13 3.37 19.60 16.84
C ILE A 13 3.93 19.06 18.16
N GLU A 14 4.46 17.82 18.18
CA GLU A 14 5.10 17.24 19.38
C GLU A 14 6.25 18.10 19.89
N LYS A 15 7.13 18.57 18.99
CA LYS A 15 8.25 19.46 19.34
C LYS A 15 7.77 20.78 19.93
N THR A 16 6.77 21.41 19.31
CA THR A 16 6.23 22.69 19.77
C THR A 16 5.53 22.56 21.12
N LEU A 17 4.81 21.46 21.35
CA LEU A 17 4.17 21.15 22.63
C LEU A 17 5.20 20.95 23.76
N GLN A 18 6.35 20.38 23.45
CA GLN A 18 7.45 20.19 24.39
C GLN A 18 8.18 21.51 24.71
N GLU A 19 8.50 22.31 23.70
CA GLU A 19 9.18 23.61 23.85
C GLU A 19 8.33 24.64 24.63
N GLN A 20 7.01 24.61 24.43
CA GLN A 20 6.09 25.53 25.11
C GLN A 20 5.61 25.00 26.48
N GLY A 21 6.05 23.82 26.91
CA GLY A 21 5.62 23.21 28.19
C GLY A 21 4.12 22.89 28.26
N LEU A 22 3.43 22.80 27.11
CA LEU A 22 1.98 22.66 27.01
C LEU A 22 1.49 21.20 27.14
N GLN A 23 2.38 20.28 27.50
CA GLN A 23 2.06 18.85 27.57
C GLN A 23 0.87 18.56 28.50
N GLU A 24 0.79 19.22 29.65
CA GLU A 24 -0.33 19.11 30.60
C GLU A 24 -1.67 19.54 30.00
N LYS A 25 -1.68 20.62 29.20
CA LYS A 25 -2.89 21.11 28.52
C LYS A 25 -3.28 20.23 27.34
N ALA A 26 -2.31 19.58 26.70
CA ALA A 26 -2.53 18.71 25.55
C ALA A 26 -2.99 17.29 25.94
N ARG A 27 -2.69 16.82 27.16
CA ARG A 27 -3.13 15.51 27.70
C ARG A 27 -4.62 15.20 27.48
N PRO A 28 -5.58 16.08 27.85
CA PRO A 28 -7.00 15.79 27.62
C PRO A 28 -7.34 15.65 26.12
N PHE A 29 -6.73 16.48 25.26
CA PHE A 29 -6.94 16.39 23.81
C PHE A 29 -6.36 15.11 23.20
N ILE A 30 -5.22 14.64 23.72
CA ILE A 30 -4.59 13.37 23.30
C ILE A 30 -5.50 12.19 23.68
N SER A 31 -6.06 12.20 24.90
CA SER A 31 -6.96 11.14 25.36
C SER A 31 -8.32 11.15 24.66
N GLU A 32 -8.90 12.32 24.38
CA GLU A 32 -10.23 12.44 23.77
C GLU A 32 -10.22 12.11 22.27
N ASN A 33 -9.13 12.42 21.56
CA ASN A 33 -9.05 12.27 20.10
C ASN A 33 -8.21 11.07 19.65
N ALA A 34 -7.79 10.19 20.58
CA ALA A 34 -6.90 9.07 20.32
C ALA A 34 -5.68 9.49 19.49
N VAL A 35 -5.07 10.63 19.84
CA VAL A 35 -3.93 11.18 19.08
C VAL A 35 -2.75 10.22 19.24
N ILE A 36 -2.43 9.53 18.15
CA ILE A 36 -1.37 8.54 18.06
C ILE A 36 -0.03 9.28 18.09
N LYS A 37 0.95 8.76 18.83
CA LYS A 37 2.34 9.27 18.78
C LYS A 37 2.87 9.18 17.35
N THR A 38 3.78 10.08 16.98
CA THR A 38 4.35 10.09 15.62
C THR A 38 4.94 8.72 15.20
N GLU A 39 5.57 8.00 16.15
CA GLU A 39 6.13 6.66 15.92
C GLU A 39 5.07 5.60 15.55
N GLU A 40 3.94 5.61 16.24
CA GLU A 40 2.85 4.65 16.02
C GLU A 40 2.05 5.03 14.77
N LEU A 41 1.92 6.33 14.47
CA LEU A 41 1.37 6.83 13.21
C LEU A 41 2.22 6.36 12.01
N GLU A 42 3.54 6.43 12.11
CA GLU A 42 4.45 5.95 11.06
C GLU A 42 4.28 4.45 10.83
N LYS A 43 4.18 3.66 11.90
CA LYS A 43 3.95 2.22 11.82
C LYS A 43 2.62 1.88 11.14
N THR A 44 1.53 2.50 11.56
CA THR A 44 0.20 2.27 10.96
C THR A 44 0.16 2.70 9.49
N LEU A 45 0.77 3.83 9.13
CA LEU A 45 0.83 4.27 7.74
C LEU A 45 1.64 3.31 6.87
N LYS A 46 2.72 2.74 7.42
CA LYS A 46 3.54 1.74 6.73
C LYS A 46 2.77 0.45 6.52
N GLU A 47 2.05 -0.04 7.53
CA GLU A 47 1.17 -1.21 7.43
C GLU A 47 0.04 -1.01 6.39
N LEU A 48 -0.54 0.20 6.33
CA LEU A 48 -1.55 0.57 5.33
C LEU A 48 -1.00 0.75 3.92
N GLN A 49 0.30 0.98 3.75
CA GLN A 49 0.97 1.02 2.44
C GLN A 49 1.45 -0.37 2.00
N ASP A 50 1.89 -1.19 2.95
CA ASP A 50 2.31 -2.59 2.74
C ASP A 50 1.14 -3.54 2.47
N THR A 51 -0.10 -3.03 2.38
CA THR A 51 -1.19 -3.81 1.80
C THR A 51 -0.86 -4.00 0.33
N ASN A 52 -0.33 -5.18 -0.02
CA ASN A 52 -0.09 -5.66 -1.39
C ASN A 52 -1.36 -5.51 -2.23
N ARG A 53 -1.54 -4.32 -2.83
CA ARG A 53 -2.63 -4.03 -3.75
C ARG A 53 -2.23 -4.55 -5.12
N ASP A 54 -2.17 -5.88 -5.22
CA ASP A 54 -1.89 -6.54 -6.47
C ASP A 54 -3.08 -6.38 -7.42
N LEU A 55 -2.82 -5.82 -8.60
CA LEU A 55 -3.81 -5.78 -9.67
C LEU A 55 -4.00 -7.20 -10.22
N LYS A 56 -5.15 -7.82 -9.92
CA LYS A 56 -5.51 -9.15 -10.45
C LYS A 56 -6.30 -8.99 -11.75
N VAL A 57 -5.78 -9.57 -12.83
CA VAL A 57 -6.44 -9.59 -14.14
C VAL A 57 -6.85 -11.03 -14.48
N GLY A 58 -8.14 -11.24 -14.75
CA GLY A 58 -8.67 -12.52 -15.22
C GLY A 58 -8.93 -12.51 -16.73
N ILE A 59 -8.47 -13.53 -17.44
CA ILE A 59 -8.71 -13.69 -18.88
C ILE A 59 -9.56 -14.93 -19.13
N ILE A 60 -10.73 -14.75 -19.75
CA ILE A 60 -11.70 -15.81 -20.03
C ILE A 60 -11.94 -15.98 -21.54
N GLY A 61 -12.40 -17.16 -21.96
CA GLY A 61 -12.71 -17.47 -23.36
C GLY A 61 -12.58 -18.96 -23.69
N CYS A 62 -12.97 -19.37 -24.91
CA CYS A 62 -12.98 -20.77 -25.33
C CYS A 62 -11.60 -21.45 -25.26
N VAL A 63 -11.61 -22.79 -25.21
CA VAL A 63 -10.39 -23.61 -25.29
C VAL A 63 -9.68 -23.33 -26.63
N LYS A 64 -8.34 -23.26 -26.63
CA LYS A 64 -7.51 -22.95 -27.80
C LYS A 64 -7.71 -21.55 -28.43
N ALA A 65 -8.45 -20.63 -27.80
CA ALA A 65 -8.60 -19.25 -28.28
C ALA A 65 -7.33 -18.37 -28.20
N GLY A 66 -6.17 -18.96 -27.84
CA GLY A 66 -4.90 -18.22 -27.80
C GLY A 66 -4.65 -17.37 -26.54
N LYS A 67 -5.46 -17.49 -25.48
CA LYS A 67 -5.30 -16.72 -24.23
C LYS A 67 -3.89 -16.76 -23.65
N SER A 68 -3.33 -17.95 -23.46
CA SER A 68 -1.95 -18.11 -22.94
C SER A 68 -0.90 -17.59 -23.92
N SER A 69 -1.14 -17.72 -25.23
CA SER A 69 -0.24 -17.17 -26.26
C SER A 69 -0.23 -15.64 -26.23
N LEU A 70 -1.39 -15.01 -26.02
CA LEU A 70 -1.53 -13.56 -25.87
C LEU A 70 -0.77 -13.05 -24.63
N LEU A 71 -0.93 -13.72 -23.49
CA LEU A 71 -0.22 -13.37 -22.25
C LEU A 71 1.30 -13.51 -22.40
N ASN A 72 1.77 -14.59 -23.03
CA ASN A 72 3.19 -14.79 -23.33
C ASN A 72 3.74 -13.65 -24.20
N ALA A 73 3.00 -13.20 -25.22
CA ALA A 73 3.41 -12.09 -26.07
C ALA A 73 3.41 -10.72 -25.36
N LEU A 74 2.39 -10.42 -24.56
CA LEU A 74 2.21 -9.09 -23.95
C LEU A 74 2.99 -8.88 -22.66
N ILE A 75 3.11 -9.90 -21.81
CA ILE A 75 3.68 -9.76 -20.46
C ILE A 75 5.06 -10.41 -20.36
N PHE A 76 5.27 -11.52 -21.06
CA PHE A 76 6.50 -12.30 -20.97
C PHE A 76 7.45 -12.09 -22.15
N GLU A 77 7.31 -10.99 -22.89
CA GLU A 77 8.19 -10.66 -24.04
C GLU A 77 8.28 -11.78 -25.09
N GLY A 78 7.21 -12.57 -25.24
CA GLY A 78 7.16 -13.74 -26.12
C GLY A 78 7.74 -15.02 -25.53
N VAL A 79 8.35 -14.97 -24.34
CA VAL A 79 8.85 -16.15 -23.62
C VAL A 79 7.68 -17.06 -23.24
N GLY A 80 7.83 -18.35 -23.49
CA GLY A 80 6.82 -19.37 -23.21
C GLY A 80 6.69 -19.73 -21.73
N VAL A 81 6.44 -18.74 -20.87
CA VAL A 81 6.29 -18.93 -19.42
C VAL A 81 4.99 -19.67 -19.10
N LEU A 82 3.88 -19.30 -19.74
CA LEU A 82 2.62 -20.00 -19.59
C LEU A 82 2.52 -21.17 -20.58
N PRO A 83 1.95 -22.32 -20.15
CA PRO A 83 1.78 -23.47 -21.02
C PRO A 83 0.88 -23.09 -22.20
N LYS A 84 1.41 -23.29 -23.39
CA LYS A 84 0.59 -23.33 -24.61
C LYS A 84 -0.16 -24.65 -24.60
N ALA A 85 -1.41 -24.63 -25.02
CA ALA A 85 -2.20 -25.86 -25.07
C ALA A 85 -1.48 -26.88 -25.96
N ALA A 86 -0.99 -27.97 -25.36
CA ALA A 86 -0.70 -29.17 -26.10
C ALA A 86 -2.04 -29.70 -26.59
N THR A 87 -2.26 -29.66 -27.89
CA THR A 87 -3.28 -30.50 -28.52
C THR A 87 -3.09 -31.93 -28.01
N PRO A 88 -4.12 -32.60 -27.46
CA PRO A 88 -4.07 -34.05 -27.34
C PRO A 88 -3.88 -34.59 -28.76
N ILE A 89 -2.95 -35.54 -28.90
CA ILE A 89 -2.76 -36.33 -30.12
C ILE A 89 -4.10 -36.99 -30.48
#